data_AF-A0A7R9XX60-F1
#
_entry.id   AF-A0A7R9XX60-F1
#
_cell.length_a   1.000
_cell.length_b   1.000
_cell.length_c   1.000
_cell.angle_alpha   90.00
_cell.angle_beta   90.00
_cell.angle_gamma   90.00
#
_symmetry.space_group_name_H-M   'P 1'
#
loop_
_entity.id
_entity.type
_entity.pdbx_description
1 polymer ?
#
loop_
_entity_poly.entity_id
_entity_poly.type
_entity_poly.pdbx_seq_one_letter_code
_entity_poly.pdbx_strand_id
1 'polypeptide(L)'
;VHHANGVVWEPVWRRSLVARALVLATCVLVLAGAVPTVGAGLEKHQYMGAGLQHTCVVLDDGRAACWGEAGSGKLLGSGGPDGTCDFGTVDGTDGGPILTVKSVSVGYEHSCAVLSNDWVKCWGRQTSTGNRLGCGSDCNWNVHAGVGNSYPYVKFADATKGPFLAKEVVAGAKHSCAITTGDELYCWGKNNDEQADPASTAIDSIVVPTAKIIFNAPQVSVGRRLSQSVVTYKPVSVSLGWSHTCAILSPSDDGNPVVRCWGSNNRGQLGHGHQLGPHTSGYVLSRDDVN
;
A
#
# COMPACT_ATOMS: atom_id res chain seq x y z
N VAL A 1 30.82 40.14 45.39
CA VAL A 1 32.06 40.87 45.02
C VAL A 1 33.11 39.79 44.68
N HIS A 2 33.06 39.16 43.52
CA HIS A 2 33.55 39.58 42.18
C HIS A 2 35.07 39.85 42.07
N HIS A 3 35.61 39.30 40.97
CA HIS A 3 36.93 39.45 40.33
C HIS A 3 38.00 38.41 40.73
N ALA A 4 38.77 37.84 39.81
CA ALA A 4 38.79 37.77 38.34
C ALA A 4 39.87 36.73 37.96
N ASN A 5 39.79 36.14 36.77
CA ASN A 5 40.85 36.13 35.75
C ASN A 5 40.56 35.06 34.71
N GLY A 6 40.38 35.52 33.47
CA GLY A 6 39.99 34.72 32.34
C GLY A 6 41.16 33.93 31.75
N VAL A 7 40.81 32.92 30.97
CA VAL A 7 41.71 32.30 30.00
C VAL A 7 40.91 32.05 28.73
N VAL A 8 41.35 32.74 27.67
CA VAL A 8 40.92 32.61 26.27
C VAL A 8 41.79 31.54 25.62
N TRP A 9 41.21 30.60 24.87
CA TRP A 9 41.93 29.86 23.81
C TRP A 9 40.97 29.39 22.69
N GLU A 10 41.14 29.97 21.51
CA GLU A 10 40.93 29.34 20.19
C GLU A 10 42.21 29.63 19.36
N PRO A 11 42.46 29.01 18.19
CA PRO A 11 42.37 27.58 17.84
C PRO A 11 43.66 27.12 17.12
N VAL A 12 44.09 25.85 17.25
CA VAL A 12 45.08 25.29 16.30
C VAL A 12 44.72 23.87 15.87
N TRP A 13 44.23 23.83 14.64
CA TRP A 13 44.21 22.73 13.69
C TRP A 13 45.43 21.81 13.76
N ARG A 14 45.22 20.51 14.00
CA ARG A 14 45.57 19.43 13.04
C ARG A 14 45.45 18.03 13.68
N ARG A 15 44.81 17.16 12.88
CA ARG A 15 45.06 15.71 12.75
C ARG A 15 44.52 14.81 13.86
N SER A 16 43.34 14.26 13.62
CA SER A 16 43.19 12.79 13.65
C SER A 16 42.07 12.35 12.72
N LEU A 17 42.47 11.70 11.62
CA LEU A 17 41.66 11.20 10.51
C LEU A 17 40.76 10.00 10.87
N VAL A 18 40.61 9.68 12.16
CA VAL A 18 39.99 8.42 12.62
C VAL A 18 38.48 8.59 12.89
N ALA A 19 37.95 9.81 12.95
CA ALA A 19 36.52 10.05 13.19
C ALA A 19 35.67 10.26 11.91
N ARG A 20 36.25 10.08 10.71
CA ARG A 20 35.50 10.07 9.42
C ARG A 20 35.34 8.68 8.80
N ALA A 21 35.83 7.63 9.46
CA ALA A 21 35.82 6.26 8.93
C ALA A 21 34.57 5.43 9.30
N LEU A 22 33.62 5.99 10.06
CA LEU A 22 32.40 5.27 10.48
C LEU A 22 31.11 5.70 9.77
N VAL A 23 31.21 6.62 8.79
CA VAL A 23 30.08 6.98 7.89
C VAL A 23 30.35 6.56 6.44
N LEU A 24 31.51 5.92 6.17
CA LEU A 24 31.88 5.40 4.85
C LEU A 24 31.84 3.86 4.75
N ALA A 25 31.26 3.17 5.75
CA ALA A 25 31.14 1.71 5.78
C ALA A 25 29.83 1.16 5.19
N THR A 26 28.99 2.01 4.57
CA THR A 26 27.78 1.57 3.84
C THR A 26 27.88 1.78 2.33
N CYS A 27 29.05 2.05 1.75
CA CYS A 27 29.23 2.20 0.30
C CYS A 27 30.35 1.35 -0.32
N VAL A 28 30.96 0.41 0.39
CA VAL A 28 31.95 -0.50 -0.21
C VAL A 28 31.66 -1.95 0.17
N LEU A 29 30.57 -2.48 -0.40
CA LEU A 29 30.36 -3.91 -0.65
C LEU A 29 29.63 -4.10 -1.99
N VAL A 30 30.01 -3.30 -3.00
CA VAL A 30 29.62 -3.50 -4.41
C VAL A 30 30.87 -3.90 -5.18
N LEU A 31 31.40 -5.10 -4.90
CA LEU A 31 32.41 -5.76 -5.73
C LEU A 31 32.20 -7.27 -5.63
N ALA A 32 31.31 -7.78 -6.50
CA ALA A 32 31.14 -9.17 -6.99
C ALA A 32 29.66 -9.59 -6.98
N GLY A 33 28.90 -9.07 -7.95
CA GLY A 33 27.47 -9.33 -8.14
C GLY A 33 26.75 -8.02 -8.34
N ALA A 34 26.17 -7.80 -9.53
CA ALA A 34 25.40 -6.61 -9.81
C ALA A 34 24.19 -6.55 -8.86
N VAL A 35 24.24 -5.66 -7.86
CA VAL A 35 23.04 -5.29 -7.13
C VAL A 35 22.32 -4.29 -8.02
N PRO A 36 21.09 -4.58 -8.50
CA PRO A 36 20.33 -3.60 -9.26
C PRO A 36 20.12 -2.37 -8.36
N THR A 37 20.44 -1.20 -8.91
CA THR A 37 20.08 0.07 -8.30
C THR A 37 18.55 0.15 -8.19
N VAL A 38 18.06 0.76 -7.11
CA VAL A 38 16.62 0.91 -6.84
C VAL A 38 16.30 2.39 -6.77
N GLY A 39 15.43 2.86 -7.67
CA GLY A 39 14.62 4.06 -7.48
C GLY A 39 15.27 5.39 -7.86
N ALA A 40 16.22 5.42 -8.79
CA ALA A 40 16.76 6.70 -9.28
C ALA A 40 15.76 7.41 -10.22
N GLY A 41 15.00 8.38 -9.69
CA GLY A 41 14.28 9.39 -10.50
C GLY A 41 12.76 9.28 -10.59
N LEU A 42 12.10 8.64 -9.62
CA LEU A 42 10.65 8.38 -9.69
C LEU A 42 9.89 9.11 -8.54
N GLU A 43 8.68 9.62 -8.84
CA GLU A 43 7.78 10.28 -7.85
C GLU A 43 7.39 9.32 -6.71
N LYS A 44 6.80 9.78 -5.59
CA LYS A 44 6.47 8.96 -4.39
C LYS A 44 5.74 7.62 -4.71
N HIS A 45 6.46 6.56 -5.04
CA HIS A 45 5.91 5.22 -5.21
C HIS A 45 6.57 4.24 -4.22
N GLN A 46 5.84 3.20 -3.80
CA GLN A 46 6.40 2.11 -3.00
C GLN A 46 7.21 1.19 -3.92
N TYR A 47 8.54 1.26 -3.86
CA TYR A 47 9.44 0.40 -4.65
C TYR A 47 9.77 -0.92 -3.98
N MET A 48 9.49 -1.05 -2.69
CA MET A 48 9.75 -2.26 -1.95
C MET A 48 8.65 -2.51 -0.94
N GLY A 49 8.37 -3.78 -0.69
CA GLY A 49 7.45 -4.20 0.37
C GLY A 49 7.91 -5.50 0.99
N ALA A 50 7.61 -5.66 2.27
CA ALA A 50 7.87 -6.87 3.03
C ALA A 50 6.54 -7.40 3.60
N GLY A 51 6.23 -8.62 3.23
CA GLY A 51 5.13 -9.41 3.78
C GLY A 51 5.58 -10.23 4.99
N LEU A 52 4.81 -11.26 5.34
CA LEU A 52 5.19 -12.13 6.46
C LEU A 52 6.45 -12.93 6.17
N GLN A 53 6.53 -13.52 4.98
CA GLN A 53 7.56 -14.50 4.62
C GLN A 53 8.12 -14.24 3.23
N HIS A 54 7.77 -13.12 2.59
CA HIS A 54 8.30 -12.73 1.30
C HIS A 54 8.53 -11.23 1.23
N THR A 55 9.53 -10.83 0.46
CA THR A 55 9.87 -9.43 0.17
C THR A 55 9.86 -9.26 -1.34
N CYS A 56 9.38 -8.12 -1.82
CA CYS A 56 9.43 -7.77 -3.22
C CYS A 56 10.03 -6.38 -3.41
N VAL A 57 10.74 -6.18 -4.51
CA VAL A 57 11.32 -4.91 -4.92
C VAL A 57 11.08 -4.65 -6.40
N VAL A 58 10.87 -3.40 -6.76
CA VAL A 58 10.87 -2.88 -8.12
C VAL A 58 12.30 -2.52 -8.50
N LEU A 59 12.75 -3.00 -9.65
CA LEU A 59 14.08 -2.77 -10.20
C LEU A 59 14.07 -1.56 -11.12
N ASP A 60 15.23 -0.93 -11.34
CA ASP A 60 15.36 0.23 -12.23
C ASP A 60 15.01 -0.07 -13.70
N ASP A 61 15.07 -1.34 -14.11
CA ASP A 61 14.64 -1.78 -15.45
C ASP A 61 13.11 -1.96 -15.56
N GLY A 62 12.37 -1.66 -14.49
CA GLY A 62 10.92 -1.73 -14.44
C GLY A 62 10.36 -3.12 -14.13
N ARG A 63 11.21 -4.13 -13.87
CA ARG A 63 10.78 -5.45 -13.40
C ARG A 63 10.55 -5.46 -11.88
N ALA A 64 9.98 -6.56 -11.35
CA ALA A 64 10.06 -6.80 -9.91
C ALA A 64 10.70 -8.15 -9.59
N ALA A 65 11.42 -8.17 -8.47
CA ALA A 65 12.00 -9.38 -7.90
C ALA A 65 11.34 -9.64 -6.54
N CYS A 66 10.96 -10.90 -6.28
CA CYS A 66 10.42 -11.32 -4.98
C CYS A 66 11.20 -12.53 -4.46
N TRP A 67 11.54 -12.53 -3.18
CA TRP A 67 12.21 -13.65 -2.52
C TRP A 67 11.58 -13.95 -1.16
N GLY A 68 11.81 -15.17 -0.67
CA GLY A 68 11.26 -15.67 0.59
C GLY A 68 10.56 -17.02 0.42
N GLU A 69 9.49 -17.27 1.17
CA GLU A 69 8.72 -18.50 1.09
C GLU A 69 7.92 -18.60 -0.23
N ALA A 70 8.16 -19.69 -0.97
CA ALA A 70 7.52 -19.98 -2.25
C ALA A 70 6.09 -20.57 -2.15
N GLY A 71 5.67 -20.98 -0.94
CA GLY A 71 4.37 -21.57 -0.70
C GLY A 71 3.22 -20.61 -1.01
N SER A 72 2.08 -21.14 -1.47
CA SER A 72 0.86 -20.38 -1.77
C SER A 72 0.95 -19.33 -2.90
N GLY A 73 1.95 -19.42 -3.79
CA GLY A 73 2.08 -18.54 -4.97
C GLY A 73 2.45 -17.09 -4.65
N LYS A 74 2.93 -16.81 -3.42
CA LYS A 74 3.29 -15.48 -2.92
C LYS A 74 4.48 -14.87 -3.65
N LEU A 75 5.32 -15.72 -4.21
CA LEU A 75 6.42 -15.31 -5.06
C LEU A 75 5.93 -15.16 -6.50
N LEU A 76 6.43 -14.12 -7.17
CA LEU A 76 6.34 -14.04 -8.62
C LEU A 76 7.10 -15.22 -9.23
N GLY A 77 6.51 -15.83 -10.28
CA GLY A 77 7.13 -16.80 -11.20
C GLY A 77 8.12 -17.81 -10.61
N SER A 78 7.70 -19.07 -10.44
CA SER A 78 8.62 -20.18 -10.19
C SER A 78 9.43 -20.60 -11.43
N GLY A 79 9.99 -19.67 -12.24
CA GLY A 79 10.44 -20.03 -13.60
C GLY A 79 11.57 -19.23 -14.28
N GLY A 80 12.26 -18.31 -13.62
CA GLY A 80 13.46 -17.65 -14.18
C GLY A 80 14.75 -18.14 -13.50
N PRO A 81 15.88 -18.33 -14.22
CA PRO A 81 17.15 -18.78 -13.62
C PRO A 81 17.77 -17.78 -12.62
N ASP A 82 17.27 -16.54 -12.57
CA ASP A 82 17.75 -15.47 -11.68
C ASP A 82 16.72 -15.04 -10.60
N GLY A 83 15.54 -15.70 -10.53
CA GLY A 83 14.49 -15.36 -9.56
C GLY A 83 13.83 -13.99 -9.77
N THR A 84 14.06 -13.34 -10.92
CA THR A 84 13.42 -12.07 -11.29
C THR A 84 12.22 -12.34 -12.20
N CYS A 85 11.23 -11.44 -12.21
CA CYS A 85 10.06 -11.55 -13.08
C CYS A 85 9.83 -10.27 -13.88
N ASP A 86 9.62 -10.45 -15.18
CA ASP A 86 9.04 -9.42 -16.03
C ASP A 86 7.51 -9.45 -15.86
N PHE A 87 6.87 -8.29 -15.70
CA PHE A 87 5.42 -8.15 -15.82
C PHE A 87 5.08 -8.09 -17.32
N GLY A 88 5.46 -9.14 -18.03
CA GLY A 88 5.22 -9.27 -19.47
C GLY A 88 3.72 -9.20 -19.78
N THR A 89 3.38 -8.21 -20.62
CA THR A 89 2.10 -7.92 -21.32
C THR A 89 0.77 -8.10 -20.60
N VAL A 90 -0.26 -7.52 -21.19
CA VAL A 90 -1.68 -7.57 -20.79
C VAL A 90 -2.26 -8.99 -20.66
N ASP A 91 -1.51 -10.08 -20.85
CA ASP A 91 -1.86 -11.44 -20.37
C ASP A 91 -0.76 -12.48 -20.69
N GLY A 92 0.48 -12.05 -20.99
CA GLY A 92 1.50 -12.95 -21.55
C GLY A 92 1.19 -13.51 -22.95
N THR A 93 -0.02 -13.28 -23.48
CA THR A 93 -0.54 -13.89 -24.72
C THR A 93 -0.86 -12.90 -25.84
N ASP A 94 -0.99 -11.61 -25.55
CA ASP A 94 -1.67 -10.68 -26.48
C ASP A 94 -0.74 -9.85 -27.37
N GLY A 95 0.58 -10.10 -27.34
CA GLY A 95 1.54 -9.37 -28.19
C GLY A 95 1.59 -7.86 -27.94
N GLY A 96 0.99 -7.36 -26.85
CA GLY A 96 1.02 -5.96 -26.44
C GLY A 96 2.39 -5.50 -25.96
N PRO A 97 2.57 -4.20 -25.65
CA PRO A 97 3.81 -3.70 -25.08
C PRO A 97 4.08 -4.33 -23.71
N ILE A 98 5.35 -4.60 -23.39
CA ILE A 98 5.79 -5.05 -22.08
C ILE A 98 5.43 -3.95 -21.05
N LEU A 99 4.72 -4.33 -20.00
CA LEU A 99 4.37 -3.41 -18.92
C LEU A 99 5.45 -3.46 -17.84
N THR A 100 5.85 -2.30 -17.34
CA THR A 100 6.77 -2.21 -16.20
C THR A 100 6.01 -1.95 -14.92
N VAL A 101 6.61 -2.24 -13.78
CA VAL A 101 6.04 -1.99 -12.45
C VAL A 101 6.36 -0.57 -12.02
N LYS A 102 5.32 0.23 -11.73
CA LYS A 102 5.45 1.55 -11.09
C LYS A 102 5.65 1.43 -9.58
N SER A 103 4.91 0.52 -8.95
CA SER A 103 4.93 0.31 -7.50
C SER A 103 4.52 -1.11 -7.13
N VAL A 104 5.00 -1.56 -5.97
CA VAL A 104 4.62 -2.84 -5.36
C VAL A 104 4.19 -2.63 -3.91
N SER A 105 3.13 -3.33 -3.52
CA SER A 105 2.72 -3.47 -2.13
C SER A 105 2.63 -4.94 -1.77
N VAL A 106 3.18 -5.29 -0.61
CA VAL A 106 3.37 -6.68 -0.19
C VAL A 106 2.65 -6.88 1.13
N GLY A 107 1.62 -7.73 1.09
CA GLY A 107 0.79 -8.09 2.24
C GLY A 107 1.25 -9.38 2.92
N TYR A 108 0.39 -9.96 3.76
CA TYR A 108 0.76 -11.14 4.55
C TYR A 108 0.97 -12.40 3.69
N GLU A 109 0.13 -12.59 2.66
CA GLU A 109 0.18 -13.76 1.77
C GLU A 109 -0.07 -13.43 0.32
N HIS A 110 -0.10 -12.16 -0.04
CA HIS A 110 -0.29 -11.73 -1.41
C HIS A 110 0.45 -10.42 -1.61
N SER A 111 0.68 -10.11 -2.87
CA SER A 111 1.31 -8.88 -3.30
C SER A 111 0.48 -8.28 -4.42
N CYS A 112 0.55 -6.97 -4.56
CA CYS A 112 -0.11 -6.23 -5.62
C CYS A 112 0.88 -5.23 -6.22
N ALA A 113 0.73 -4.95 -7.51
CA ALA A 113 1.54 -3.98 -8.22
C ALA A 113 0.67 -3.06 -9.07
N VAL A 114 1.07 -1.79 -9.16
CA VAL A 114 0.60 -0.86 -10.19
C VAL A 114 1.58 -0.92 -11.35
N LEU A 115 1.06 -1.06 -12.57
CA LEU A 115 1.86 -1.17 -13.79
C LEU A 115 1.98 0.17 -14.53
N SER A 116 2.80 0.21 -15.57
CA SER A 116 3.11 1.42 -16.33
C SER A 116 1.90 2.09 -16.97
N ASN A 117 0.86 1.31 -17.27
CA ASN A 117 -0.44 1.74 -17.79
C ASN A 117 -1.51 1.93 -16.70
N ASP A 118 -1.12 2.01 -15.43
CA ASP A 118 -1.97 2.14 -14.24
C ASP A 118 -2.85 0.92 -13.93
N TRP A 119 -2.68 -0.19 -14.64
CA TRP A 119 -3.39 -1.42 -14.32
C TRP A 119 -2.86 -2.01 -13.02
N VAL A 120 -3.74 -2.69 -12.29
CA VAL A 120 -3.38 -3.37 -11.04
C VAL A 120 -3.37 -4.87 -11.25
N LYS A 121 -2.28 -5.52 -10.86
CA LYS A 121 -2.17 -6.98 -10.80
C LYS A 121 -1.86 -7.40 -9.37
N CYS A 122 -2.56 -8.41 -8.86
CA CYS A 122 -2.28 -9.00 -7.56
C CYS A 122 -2.05 -10.51 -7.72
N TRP A 123 -1.08 -11.04 -6.98
CA TRP A 123 -0.72 -12.46 -6.98
C TRP A 123 -0.46 -12.95 -5.56
N GLY A 124 -0.38 -14.26 -5.38
CA GLY A 124 -0.25 -14.88 -4.06
C GLY A 124 -1.42 -15.76 -3.69
N ARG A 125 -1.56 -15.96 -2.38
CA ARG A 125 -2.55 -16.85 -1.82
C ARG A 125 -3.94 -16.25 -1.97
N GLN A 126 -4.75 -16.91 -2.77
CA GLN A 126 -6.19 -16.76 -2.77
C GLN A 126 -6.83 -17.67 -1.71
N THR A 127 -7.98 -17.26 -1.20
CA THR A 127 -8.94 -18.23 -0.63
C THR A 127 -9.74 -18.85 -1.77
N SER A 128 -10.67 -19.77 -1.48
CA SER A 128 -11.51 -20.45 -2.48
C SER A 128 -12.25 -19.53 -3.46
N THR A 129 -12.30 -18.21 -3.22
CA THR A 129 -12.99 -17.22 -4.04
C THR A 129 -12.08 -16.14 -4.67
N GLY A 130 -10.75 -16.23 -4.61
CA GLY A 130 -9.88 -15.20 -5.24
C GLY A 130 -9.92 -13.82 -4.55
N ASN A 131 -10.54 -13.75 -3.36
CA ASN A 131 -11.11 -12.51 -2.85
C ASN A 131 -10.09 -11.39 -2.59
N ARG A 132 -8.87 -11.68 -2.13
CA ARG A 132 -7.85 -10.63 -1.85
C ARG A 132 -7.09 -10.17 -3.09
N LEU A 133 -7.26 -10.85 -4.23
CA LEU A 133 -6.59 -10.55 -5.49
C LEU A 133 -7.42 -9.66 -6.42
N GLY A 134 -8.76 -9.59 -6.23
CA GLY A 134 -9.60 -8.57 -6.91
C GLY A 134 -9.97 -8.87 -8.36
N CYS A 135 -9.73 -10.11 -8.80
CA CYS A 135 -10.00 -10.64 -10.15
C CYS A 135 -11.12 -11.70 -10.14
N GLY A 136 -11.67 -11.99 -8.96
CA GLY A 136 -12.74 -12.97 -8.77
C GLY A 136 -12.38 -14.39 -9.20
N SER A 137 -13.32 -15.05 -9.87
CA SER A 137 -13.18 -16.45 -10.35
C SER A 137 -11.98 -16.65 -11.28
N ASP A 138 -11.52 -15.59 -11.92
CA ASP A 138 -10.45 -15.66 -12.92
C ASP A 138 -9.10 -15.96 -12.24
N CYS A 139 -8.96 -15.65 -10.94
CA CYS A 139 -7.76 -15.96 -10.16
C CYS A 139 -7.80 -17.35 -9.50
N ASN A 140 -8.43 -18.32 -10.16
CA ASN A 140 -8.51 -19.68 -9.68
C ASN A 140 -7.10 -20.29 -9.52
N TRP A 141 -6.82 -20.82 -8.33
CA TRP A 141 -5.54 -21.46 -8.01
C TRP A 141 -5.17 -22.57 -8.99
N ASN A 142 -6.15 -23.37 -9.42
CA ASN A 142 -5.91 -24.51 -10.31
C ASN A 142 -5.43 -24.10 -11.71
N VAL A 143 -5.60 -22.82 -12.08
CA VAL A 143 -5.20 -22.27 -13.38
C VAL A 143 -3.87 -21.52 -13.27
N HIS A 144 -3.61 -20.86 -12.15
CA HIS A 144 -2.50 -19.92 -11.98
C HIS A 144 -1.43 -20.35 -10.95
N ALA A 145 -1.50 -21.59 -10.46
CA ALA A 145 -0.56 -22.12 -9.47
C ALA A 145 0.90 -21.98 -9.94
N GLY A 146 1.71 -21.27 -9.16
CA GLY A 146 3.17 -21.21 -9.33
C GLY A 146 3.70 -20.16 -10.31
N VAL A 147 2.84 -19.52 -11.12
CA VAL A 147 3.30 -18.53 -12.11
C VAL A 147 2.66 -17.17 -11.87
N GLY A 148 3.30 -16.35 -11.02
CA GLY A 148 2.77 -15.06 -10.56
C GLY A 148 2.40 -14.06 -11.67
N ASN A 149 2.99 -14.14 -12.87
CA ASN A 149 2.63 -13.28 -14.00
C ASN A 149 1.33 -13.69 -14.71
N SER A 150 0.88 -14.94 -14.54
CA SER A 150 -0.33 -15.48 -15.18
C SER A 150 -1.62 -15.02 -14.50
N TYR A 151 -1.55 -14.43 -13.31
CA TYR A 151 -2.72 -13.91 -12.63
C TYR A 151 -3.35 -12.76 -13.46
N PRO A 152 -4.68 -12.79 -13.67
CA PRO A 152 -5.43 -11.71 -14.30
C PRO A 152 -5.31 -10.38 -13.54
N TYR A 153 -5.70 -9.31 -14.22
CA TYR A 153 -5.80 -7.98 -13.59
C TYR A 153 -6.97 -7.89 -12.62
N VAL A 154 -6.84 -6.98 -11.67
CA VAL A 154 -7.97 -6.53 -10.86
C VAL A 154 -9.05 -5.98 -11.79
N LYS A 155 -10.31 -6.29 -11.52
CA LYS A 155 -11.45 -5.84 -12.32
C LYS A 155 -12.58 -5.31 -11.45
N PHE A 156 -13.34 -4.35 -11.97
CA PHE A 156 -14.58 -3.94 -11.31
C PHE A 156 -15.63 -5.06 -11.37
N ALA A 157 -16.53 -5.07 -10.38
CA ALA A 157 -17.76 -5.87 -10.46
C ALA A 157 -18.62 -5.45 -11.65
N ASP A 158 -18.69 -4.14 -11.90
CA ASP A 158 -19.35 -3.55 -13.06
C ASP A 158 -18.36 -3.45 -14.22
N ALA A 159 -18.47 -4.38 -15.16
CA ALA A 159 -17.61 -4.43 -16.34
C ALA A 159 -17.71 -3.19 -17.25
N THR A 160 -18.79 -2.40 -17.14
CA THR A 160 -18.96 -1.18 -17.96
C THR A 160 -18.00 -0.06 -17.58
N LYS A 161 -17.39 -0.13 -16.39
CA LYS A 161 -16.34 0.79 -15.95
C LYS A 161 -15.00 0.60 -16.66
N GLY A 162 -14.85 -0.49 -17.42
CA GLY A 162 -13.60 -0.83 -18.10
C GLY A 162 -12.52 -1.34 -17.13
N PRO A 163 -11.23 -1.17 -17.47
CA PRO A 163 -10.13 -1.69 -16.67
C PRO A 163 -10.02 -0.99 -15.31
N PHE A 164 -9.54 -1.72 -14.30
CA PHE A 164 -9.27 -1.15 -12.99
C PHE A 164 -7.94 -0.39 -13.01
N LEU A 165 -8.02 0.94 -13.09
CA LEU A 165 -6.86 1.83 -13.14
C LEU A 165 -6.60 2.48 -11.77
N ALA A 166 -5.39 2.33 -11.24
CA ALA A 166 -5.01 2.89 -9.95
C ALA A 166 -3.64 3.54 -9.95
N LYS A 167 -3.50 4.59 -9.15
CA LYS A 167 -2.21 5.24 -8.84
C LYS A 167 -1.55 4.66 -7.59
N GLU A 168 -2.33 4.02 -6.72
CA GLU A 168 -1.84 3.37 -5.50
C GLU A 168 -2.63 2.06 -5.28
N VAL A 169 -1.92 1.00 -4.93
CA VAL A 169 -2.51 -0.25 -4.41
C VAL A 169 -1.77 -0.63 -3.13
N VAL A 170 -2.51 -1.08 -2.13
CA VAL A 170 -1.98 -1.51 -0.83
C VAL A 170 -2.51 -2.89 -0.51
N ALA A 171 -1.63 -3.78 -0.05
CA ALA A 171 -1.95 -5.14 0.35
C ALA A 171 -1.88 -5.29 1.87
N GLY A 172 -2.99 -5.69 2.49
CA GLY A 172 -3.08 -6.02 3.92
C GLY A 172 -2.87 -7.50 4.19
N ALA A 173 -3.40 -8.02 5.29
CA ALA A 173 -3.27 -9.47 5.55
C ALA A 173 -4.20 -10.35 4.71
N LYS A 174 -5.47 -9.93 4.57
CA LYS A 174 -6.50 -10.71 3.85
C LYS A 174 -7.41 -9.83 2.98
N HIS A 175 -7.08 -8.55 2.85
CA HIS A 175 -7.77 -7.57 2.00
C HIS A 175 -6.75 -6.65 1.35
N SER A 176 -7.19 -5.96 0.32
CA SER A 176 -6.43 -5.02 -0.49
C SER A 176 -7.27 -3.78 -0.73
N CYS A 177 -6.61 -2.65 -0.91
CA CYS A 177 -7.26 -1.39 -1.25
C CYS A 177 -6.45 -0.68 -2.32
N ALA A 178 -7.12 0.13 -3.13
CA ALA A 178 -6.47 0.95 -4.14
C ALA A 178 -7.15 2.31 -4.26
N ILE A 179 -6.34 3.33 -4.52
CA ILE A 179 -6.80 4.65 -4.92
C ILE A 179 -6.72 4.70 -6.45
N THR A 180 -7.88 4.84 -7.09
CA THR A 180 -7.96 4.88 -8.56
C THR A 180 -7.32 6.15 -9.12
N THR A 181 -7.06 6.16 -10.43
CA THR A 181 -6.64 7.39 -11.13
C THR A 181 -7.71 8.49 -11.11
N GLY A 182 -8.97 8.13 -10.80
CA GLY A 182 -10.08 9.07 -10.57
C GLY A 182 -10.23 9.54 -9.12
N ASP A 183 -9.24 9.33 -8.25
CA ASP A 183 -9.28 9.67 -6.81
C ASP A 183 -10.38 8.93 -6.02
N GLU A 184 -10.74 7.70 -6.41
CA GLU A 184 -11.73 6.91 -5.70
C GLU A 184 -11.05 5.78 -4.91
N LEU A 185 -11.48 5.53 -3.67
CA LEU A 185 -10.98 4.42 -2.87
C LEU A 185 -11.87 3.20 -3.06
N TYR A 186 -11.26 2.09 -3.46
CA TYR A 186 -11.89 0.77 -3.52
C TYR A 186 -11.11 -0.22 -2.66
N CYS A 187 -11.82 -1.11 -1.99
CA CYS A 187 -11.22 -2.18 -1.19
C CYS A 187 -11.93 -3.50 -1.48
N TRP A 188 -11.18 -4.60 -1.41
CA TRP A 188 -11.64 -5.95 -1.69
C TRP A 188 -10.89 -6.98 -0.82
N GLY A 189 -11.43 -8.18 -0.71
CA GLY A 189 -10.94 -9.26 0.15
C GLY A 189 -11.86 -9.57 1.32
N LYS A 190 -11.28 -10.10 2.40
CA LYS A 190 -12.00 -10.45 3.63
C LYS A 190 -12.69 -9.21 4.21
N ASN A 191 -13.96 -9.35 4.60
CA ASN A 191 -14.77 -8.23 5.11
C ASN A 191 -15.53 -8.54 6.42
N ASN A 192 -15.26 -9.68 7.07
CA ASN A 192 -15.97 -10.10 8.28
C ASN A 192 -15.75 -9.18 9.49
N ASP A 193 -14.72 -8.33 9.43
CA ASP A 193 -14.42 -7.30 10.40
C ASP A 193 -14.81 -5.91 9.85
N GLU A 194 -15.50 -5.83 8.72
CA GLU A 194 -15.77 -4.62 7.93
C GLU A 194 -14.51 -3.95 7.37
N GLN A 195 -13.37 -4.65 7.37
CA GLN A 195 -12.06 -4.08 7.06
C GLN A 195 -11.87 -3.67 5.60
N ALA A 196 -12.62 -4.29 4.68
CA ALA A 196 -12.59 -3.91 3.28
C ALA A 196 -13.57 -2.75 3.04
N ASP A 197 -14.85 -2.91 3.38
CA ASP A 197 -15.85 -1.86 3.20
C ASP A 197 -16.91 -1.93 4.31
N PRO A 198 -16.97 -0.92 5.21
CA PRO A 198 -17.92 -0.87 6.31
C PRO A 198 -19.35 -0.52 5.88
N ALA A 199 -19.56 -0.08 4.63
CA ALA A 199 -20.90 0.17 4.09
C ALA A 199 -21.43 -1.02 3.27
N SER A 200 -20.64 -2.08 3.11
CA SER A 200 -21.01 -3.22 2.28
C SER A 200 -22.00 -4.15 2.96
N THR A 201 -22.94 -4.68 2.19
CA THR A 201 -23.81 -5.79 2.62
C THR A 201 -23.10 -7.15 2.54
N ALA A 202 -21.97 -7.24 1.84
CA ALA A 202 -21.16 -8.45 1.75
C ALA A 202 -20.22 -8.54 2.97
N ILE A 203 -20.73 -9.11 4.05
CA ILE A 203 -19.99 -9.21 5.32
C ILE A 203 -18.86 -10.22 5.29
N ASP A 204 -18.90 -11.30 4.50
CA ASP A 204 -17.79 -12.29 4.55
C ASP A 204 -16.57 -11.83 3.75
N SER A 205 -16.80 -11.47 2.48
CA SER A 205 -15.76 -11.00 1.58
C SER A 205 -16.31 -10.26 0.37
N ILE A 206 -15.53 -9.29 -0.09
CA ILE A 206 -15.72 -8.58 -1.35
C ILE A 206 -14.75 -9.19 -2.35
N VAL A 207 -15.27 -9.86 -3.38
CA VAL A 207 -14.45 -10.69 -4.27
C VAL A 207 -13.69 -9.87 -5.32
N VAL A 208 -14.27 -8.73 -5.70
CA VAL A 208 -13.73 -7.75 -6.67
C VAL A 208 -14.13 -6.33 -6.21
N PRO A 209 -13.42 -5.27 -6.62
CA PRO A 209 -13.86 -3.89 -6.41
C PRO A 209 -15.33 -3.64 -6.84
N THR A 210 -16.24 -3.53 -5.86
CA THR A 210 -17.69 -3.38 -6.11
C THR A 210 -18.15 -1.95 -5.93
N ALA A 211 -17.92 -1.38 -4.75
CA ALA A 211 -18.38 -0.04 -4.37
C ALA A 211 -17.19 0.82 -3.95
N LYS A 212 -17.26 2.13 -4.26
CA LYS A 212 -16.28 3.07 -3.74
C LYS A 212 -16.62 3.38 -2.29
N ILE A 213 -15.60 3.50 -1.46
CA ILE A 213 -15.76 3.97 -0.08
C ILE A 213 -15.99 5.48 -0.14
N ILE A 214 -17.13 5.92 0.40
CA ILE A 214 -17.52 7.32 0.42
C ILE A 214 -17.27 7.91 1.79
N PHE A 215 -16.48 8.98 1.82
CA PHE A 215 -16.16 9.73 3.03
C PHE A 215 -16.96 11.04 3.06
N ASN A 216 -18.25 10.93 3.36
CA ASN A 216 -19.08 12.10 3.61
C ASN A 216 -19.21 12.25 5.12
N ALA A 217 -18.79 13.40 5.64
CA ALA A 217 -19.16 13.83 6.99
C ALA A 217 -20.27 14.87 6.85
N PRO A 218 -21.43 14.72 7.53
CA PRO A 218 -22.14 15.92 7.95
C PRO A 218 -21.21 16.64 8.92
N GLN A 219 -20.72 17.82 8.54
CA GLN A 219 -19.98 18.68 9.47
C GLN A 219 -20.97 19.15 10.56
N VAL A 220 -21.18 18.38 11.62
CA VAL A 220 -21.70 18.98 12.86
C VAL A 220 -20.50 19.63 13.56
N SER A 221 -19.97 20.68 12.93
CA SER A 221 -19.07 21.59 13.61
C SER A 221 -19.89 22.34 14.65
N VAL A 222 -19.68 22.03 15.93
CA VAL A 222 -20.19 22.79 17.06
C VAL A 222 -19.91 24.27 16.81
N GLY A 223 -20.98 25.06 16.60
CA GLY A 223 -20.93 26.52 16.62
C GLY A 223 -20.85 27.27 15.27
N ARG A 224 -20.66 26.61 14.12
CA ARG A 224 -20.70 27.31 12.81
C ARG A 224 -21.98 26.97 12.06
N ARG A 225 -22.86 27.97 11.87
CA ARG A 225 -24.02 27.87 10.98
C ARG A 225 -23.55 27.43 9.60
N LEU A 226 -23.87 26.20 9.20
CA LEU A 226 -23.60 25.71 7.87
C LEU A 226 -24.59 26.31 6.88
N SER A 227 -24.10 27.21 6.03
CA SER A 227 -24.61 27.33 4.67
C SER A 227 -24.22 26.06 3.93
N GLN A 228 -25.09 25.03 4.00
CA GLN A 228 -25.43 24.02 2.98
C GLN A 228 -24.35 23.40 2.06
N SER A 229 -23.06 23.54 2.35
CA SER A 229 -21.97 23.00 1.54
C SER A 229 -21.52 21.68 2.14
N VAL A 230 -21.84 20.58 1.46
CA VAL A 230 -21.37 19.24 1.84
C VAL A 230 -19.86 19.19 1.57
N VAL A 231 -19.05 19.11 2.62
CA VAL A 231 -17.61 18.87 2.47
C VAL A 231 -17.41 17.44 2.02
N THR A 232 -16.79 17.26 0.86
CA THR A 232 -16.42 15.94 0.33
C THR A 232 -14.95 15.68 0.62
N TYR A 233 -14.60 14.44 0.89
CA TYR A 233 -13.23 14.05 1.17
C TYR A 233 -12.70 13.10 0.10
N LYS A 234 -11.48 13.40 -0.39
CA LYS A 234 -10.76 12.53 -1.32
C LYS A 234 -9.66 11.74 -0.59
N PRO A 235 -9.48 10.46 -0.90
CA PRO A 235 -8.38 9.65 -0.36
C PRO A 235 -7.04 10.16 -0.92
N VAL A 236 -6.09 10.39 -0.02
CA VAL A 236 -4.71 10.79 -0.36
C VAL A 236 -3.75 9.62 -0.26
N SER A 237 -3.93 8.77 0.75
CA SER A 237 -3.14 7.54 0.95
C SER A 237 -3.92 6.59 1.85
N VAL A 238 -3.64 5.29 1.72
CA VAL A 238 -4.28 4.23 2.50
C VAL A 238 -3.21 3.32 3.13
N SER A 239 -3.51 2.79 4.31
CA SER A 239 -2.67 1.82 5.01
C SER A 239 -3.54 0.69 5.54
N LEU A 240 -3.04 -0.54 5.41
CA LEU A 240 -3.77 -1.75 5.77
C LEU A 240 -3.02 -2.52 6.84
N GLY A 241 -3.75 -2.92 7.86
CA GLY A 241 -3.29 -3.85 8.88
C GLY A 241 -3.81 -5.26 8.63
N TRP A 242 -3.91 -6.02 9.72
CA TRP A 242 -4.38 -7.41 9.66
C TRP A 242 -5.88 -7.55 9.34
N SER A 243 -6.68 -6.73 10.01
CA SER A 243 -8.14 -6.70 9.94
C SER A 243 -8.65 -5.26 10.09
N HIS A 244 -7.84 -4.26 9.69
CA HIS A 244 -8.24 -2.85 9.73
C HIS A 244 -7.61 -2.09 8.56
N THR A 245 -8.21 -0.94 8.27
CA THR A 245 -7.78 -0.02 7.22
C THR A 245 -7.81 1.39 7.77
N CYS A 246 -6.80 2.19 7.44
CA CYS A 246 -6.75 3.61 7.74
C CYS A 246 -6.47 4.39 6.46
N ALA A 247 -7.17 5.51 6.26
CA ALA A 247 -6.97 6.39 5.12
C ALA A 247 -6.75 7.83 5.58
N ILE A 248 -5.80 8.51 4.93
CA ILE A 248 -5.64 9.97 5.01
C ILE A 248 -6.53 10.57 3.93
N LEU A 249 -7.35 11.55 4.33
CA LEU A 249 -8.39 12.13 3.50
C LEU A 249 -8.19 13.65 3.43
N SER A 250 -8.16 14.21 2.22
CA SER A 250 -8.13 15.65 2.02
C SER A 250 -9.55 16.18 1.81
N PRO A 251 -9.98 17.24 2.50
CA PRO A 251 -11.27 17.86 2.25
C PRO A 251 -11.28 18.62 0.92
N SER A 252 -12.49 18.88 0.40
CA SER A 252 -12.73 19.68 -0.81
C SER A 252 -12.72 21.20 -0.57
N ASP A 253 -12.69 21.62 0.69
CA ASP A 253 -12.55 23.03 1.11
C ASP A 253 -11.17 23.28 1.73
N ASP A 254 -10.96 24.46 2.29
CA ASP A 254 -9.71 24.84 2.98
C ASP A 254 -9.54 24.16 4.36
N GLY A 255 -10.31 23.10 4.64
CA GLY A 255 -10.20 22.31 5.85
C GLY A 255 -8.88 21.53 5.95
N ASN A 256 -8.62 20.99 7.14
CA ASN A 256 -7.45 20.14 7.36
C ASN A 256 -7.70 18.70 6.86
N PRO A 257 -6.66 18.00 6.38
CA PRO A 257 -6.73 16.56 6.16
C PRO A 257 -7.11 15.82 7.45
N VAL A 258 -7.83 14.72 7.28
CA VAL A 258 -8.26 13.88 8.40
C VAL A 258 -7.84 12.43 8.20
N VAL A 259 -7.69 11.68 9.30
CA VAL A 259 -7.47 10.24 9.24
C VAL A 259 -8.74 9.52 9.64
N ARG A 260 -9.16 8.53 8.84
CA ARG A 260 -10.26 7.63 9.20
C ARG A 260 -9.75 6.20 9.21
N CYS A 261 -10.00 5.50 10.31
CA CYS A 261 -9.72 4.08 10.45
C CYS A 261 -11.03 3.29 10.61
N TRP A 262 -11.07 2.06 10.09
CA TRP A 262 -12.20 1.14 10.22
C TRP A 262 -11.73 -0.31 10.22
N GLY A 263 -12.61 -1.21 10.65
CA GLY A 263 -12.34 -2.63 10.78
C GLY A 263 -12.39 -3.11 12.22
N SER A 264 -11.60 -4.15 12.52
CA SER A 264 -11.45 -4.71 13.87
C SER A 264 -10.80 -3.70 14.82
N ASN A 265 -11.38 -3.55 16.02
CA ASN A 265 -10.85 -2.70 17.09
C ASN A 265 -10.70 -3.42 18.44
N ASN A 266 -10.62 -4.77 18.42
CA ASN A 266 -10.53 -5.60 19.63
C ASN A 266 -9.27 -5.37 20.50
N ARG A 267 -8.28 -4.61 20.00
CA ARG A 267 -7.04 -4.25 20.69
C ARG A 267 -6.77 -2.74 20.71
N GLY A 268 -7.78 -1.92 20.38
CA GLY A 268 -7.60 -0.47 20.24
C GLY A 268 -6.80 -0.05 18.99
N GLN A 269 -6.62 -0.95 18.02
CA GLN A 269 -5.77 -0.71 16.84
C GLN A 269 -6.29 0.38 15.90
N LEU A 270 -7.55 0.84 16.07
CA LEU A 270 -8.06 1.98 15.31
C LEU A 270 -7.72 3.33 15.96
N GLY A 271 -7.21 3.34 17.20
CA GLY A 271 -6.77 4.55 17.88
C GLY A 271 -7.88 5.44 18.44
N HIS A 272 -9.09 4.92 18.67
CA HIS A 272 -10.25 5.68 19.18
C HIS A 272 -10.34 5.73 20.72
N GLY A 273 -9.19 5.72 21.42
CA GLY A 273 -9.14 5.68 22.88
C GLY A 273 -9.65 4.36 23.50
N HIS A 274 -10.42 4.44 24.59
CA HIS A 274 -10.89 3.29 25.38
C HIS A 274 -12.09 2.52 24.78
N GLN A 275 -12.62 2.95 23.63
CA GLN A 275 -13.75 2.28 22.99
C GLN A 275 -13.27 1.02 22.27
N LEU A 276 -13.47 -0.14 22.89
CA LEU A 276 -13.23 -1.46 22.30
C LEU A 276 -14.54 -1.98 21.69
N GLY A 277 -14.47 -2.51 20.47
CA GLY A 277 -15.61 -3.11 19.78
C GLY A 277 -15.17 -3.89 18.54
N PRO A 278 -15.90 -4.93 18.13
CA PRO A 278 -15.47 -5.83 17.05
C PRO A 278 -15.54 -5.19 15.66
N HIS A 279 -16.41 -4.20 15.48
CA HIS A 279 -16.64 -3.50 14.20
C HIS A 279 -16.93 -2.03 14.49
N THR A 280 -16.06 -1.14 13.99
CA THR A 280 -16.25 0.30 14.17
C THR A 280 -16.15 0.97 12.82
N SER A 281 -17.27 1.51 12.35
CA SER A 281 -17.30 2.42 11.21
C SER A 281 -16.97 3.83 11.70
N GLY A 282 -15.79 4.30 11.30
CA GLY A 282 -15.52 5.72 11.17
C GLY A 282 -15.42 6.52 12.45
N TYR A 283 -14.20 6.60 12.96
CA TYR A 283 -13.83 7.77 13.75
C TYR A 283 -12.70 8.51 13.03
N VAL A 284 -12.89 9.83 13.00
CA VAL A 284 -12.03 10.80 12.35
C VAL A 284 -11.03 11.22 13.42
N LEU A 285 -9.77 10.80 13.31
CA LEU A 285 -8.70 11.39 14.12
C LEU A 285 -8.39 12.74 13.49
N SER A 286 -8.83 13.82 14.15
CA SER A 286 -8.41 15.18 13.85
C SER A 286 -7.26 15.59 14.77
N ARG A 287 -6.53 16.65 14.39
CA ARG A 287 -5.42 17.17 15.23
C ARG A 287 -5.90 17.56 16.64
N ASP A 288 -7.18 17.86 16.80
CA ASP A 288 -7.77 18.29 18.06
C ASP A 288 -8.09 17.10 19.00
N ASP A 289 -8.08 15.86 18.50
CA ASP A 289 -8.33 14.64 19.28
C ASP A 289 -7.05 14.04 19.92
N VAL A 290 -5.88 14.66 19.67
CA VAL A 290 -4.55 14.15 20.09
C VAL A 290 -3.97 14.89 21.31
N ASN A 291 -4.76 15.73 21.99
CA ASN A 291 -4.32 16.48 23.19
C ASN A 291 -4.96 15.97 24.48
#